data_AF-F9FHI9-F1
#
_entry.id   AF-F9FHI9-F1
#
_cell.length_a   1.000
_cell.length_b   1.000
_cell.length_c   1.000
_cell.angle_alpha   90.00
_cell.angle_beta   90.00
_cell.angle_gamma   90.00
#
_symmetry.space_group_name_H-M   'P 1'
#
loop_
_entity.id
_entity.type
_entity.pdbx_description
1 polymer ?
#
loop_
_entity_poly.entity_id
_entity_poly.type
_entity_poly.pdbx_seq_one_letter_code
_entity_poly.pdbx_strand_id
1 'polypeptide(L)'
;MSDLPAQLYFAYGSNLWLQQMASRCPESYYVGRAVLLDHRWQINSRGFANVIPCSGYNVHGLVYQVSVDDEARLDRNEGVHSGAYTKSYHSVVLHEAVEDLQLPTRYLVQDGGLDKAVNAVRSGSRSHEPERQGKIRSNVLVYLSSRYSQWGAARDEYVDRMNCGIRDAVTLGIPSDFFENTVRPSIPLRSASRRSQREDQTRRTTRQSDHRRASSDPEDPRRRRRRSSSPQRRAWGTAFQRHASTLGRGIVFNPTSPVNVKTKR
;
A
#
# COMPACT_ATOMS: atom_id res chain seq x y z
N MET A 1 -23.83 -0.78 -2.09
CA MET A 1 -22.45 -0.91 -2.57
C MET A 1 -22.39 -0.12 -3.86
N SER A 2 -21.57 0.92 -3.91
CA SER A 2 -21.59 1.91 -4.98
C SER A 2 -21.22 1.25 -6.31
N ASP A 3 -22.17 1.18 -7.24
CA ASP A 3 -22.04 0.65 -8.61
C ASP A 3 -21.16 1.53 -9.53
N LEU A 4 -20.23 2.31 -8.95
CA LEU A 4 -19.32 3.12 -9.74
C LEU A 4 -18.20 2.23 -10.28
N PRO A 5 -17.87 2.33 -11.58
CA PRO A 5 -16.82 1.52 -12.19
C PRO A 5 -15.50 1.84 -11.50
N ALA A 6 -14.83 0.81 -10.97
CA ALA A 6 -13.55 1.00 -10.31
C ALA A 6 -12.46 1.38 -11.33
N GLN A 7 -11.63 2.34 -10.94
CA GLN A 7 -10.64 2.99 -11.80
C GLN A 7 -9.37 2.14 -11.90
N LEU A 8 -8.77 2.04 -13.09
CA LEU A 8 -7.44 1.44 -13.24
C LEU A 8 -6.37 2.46 -12.87
N TYR A 9 -5.43 2.05 -12.02
CA TYR A 9 -4.30 2.84 -11.54
C TYR A 9 -2.98 2.15 -11.87
N PHE A 10 -2.07 2.88 -12.52
CA PHE A 10 -0.72 2.42 -12.85
C PHE A 10 0.32 2.94 -11.86
N ALA A 11 0.96 2.02 -11.14
CA ALA A 11 2.01 2.28 -10.18
C ALA A 11 3.40 2.02 -10.78
N TYR A 12 4.29 3.01 -10.68
CA TYR A 12 5.69 2.94 -11.13
C TYR A 12 6.71 3.34 -10.03
N GLY A 13 6.20 3.71 -8.85
CA GLY A 13 6.98 4.14 -7.69
C GLY A 13 6.76 3.23 -6.49
N SER A 14 6.75 3.79 -5.27
CA SER A 14 6.64 2.97 -4.05
C SER A 14 5.36 2.13 -3.92
N ASN A 15 4.29 2.44 -4.67
CA ASN A 15 3.09 1.60 -4.75
C ASN A 15 3.30 0.31 -5.58
N LEU A 16 4.51 0.08 -6.12
CA LEU A 16 4.94 -1.25 -6.56
C LEU A 16 5.04 -2.24 -5.39
N TRP A 17 5.24 -1.74 -4.16
CA TRP A 17 5.26 -2.57 -2.96
C TRP A 17 3.83 -2.94 -2.56
N LEU A 18 3.48 -4.22 -2.66
CA LEU A 18 2.11 -4.71 -2.45
C LEU A 18 1.63 -4.43 -1.03
N GLN A 19 2.50 -4.55 -0.02
CA GLN A 19 2.14 -4.23 1.38
C GLN A 19 1.71 -2.76 1.52
N GLN A 20 2.42 -1.85 0.85
CA GLN A 20 2.06 -0.44 0.85
C GLN A 20 0.74 -0.23 0.11
N MET A 21 0.57 -0.87 -1.05
CA MET A 21 -0.65 -0.75 -1.83
C MET A 21 -1.87 -1.26 -1.04
N ALA A 22 -1.80 -2.45 -0.45
CA ALA A 22 -2.87 -3.01 0.39
C ALA A 22 -3.18 -2.15 1.64
N SER A 23 -2.17 -1.46 2.20
CA SER A 23 -2.38 -0.56 3.34
C SER A 23 -3.05 0.75 2.92
N ARG A 24 -2.65 1.34 1.79
CA ARG A 24 -3.19 2.60 1.28
C ARG A 24 -4.58 2.41 0.67
N CYS A 25 -4.79 1.28 0.01
CA CYS A 25 -5.97 0.92 -0.76
C CYS A 25 -6.45 -0.50 -0.37
N PRO A 26 -7.19 -0.65 0.73
CA PRO A 26 -7.60 -1.96 1.24
C PRO A 26 -8.52 -2.76 0.32
N GLU A 27 -9.23 -2.07 -0.58
CA GLU A 27 -10.13 -2.68 -1.57
C GLU A 27 -9.49 -2.85 -2.94
N SER A 28 -8.21 -2.46 -3.09
CA SER A 28 -7.50 -2.60 -4.36
C SER A 28 -7.39 -4.06 -4.80
N TYR A 29 -7.38 -4.23 -6.11
CA TYR A 29 -7.27 -5.52 -6.78
C TYR A 29 -6.14 -5.49 -7.79
N TYR A 30 -5.26 -6.50 -7.77
CA TYR A 30 -4.16 -6.58 -8.72
C TYR A 30 -4.67 -7.06 -10.09
N VAL A 31 -4.36 -6.31 -11.15
CA VAL A 31 -4.84 -6.60 -12.51
C VAL A 31 -3.74 -7.21 -13.38
N GLY A 32 -2.52 -6.71 -13.28
CA GLY A 32 -1.41 -7.17 -14.11
C GLY A 32 -0.24 -6.21 -14.17
N ARG A 33 0.77 -6.58 -14.94
CA ARG A 33 1.92 -5.73 -15.25
C ARG A 33 1.62 -4.92 -16.51
N ALA A 34 2.14 -3.72 -16.60
CA ALA A 34 1.94 -2.89 -17.79
C ALA A 34 3.17 -2.05 -18.13
N VAL A 35 3.16 -1.53 -19.36
CA VAL A 35 4.16 -0.60 -19.88
C VAL A 35 3.50 0.72 -20.25
N LEU A 36 3.98 1.81 -19.65
CA LEU A 36 3.66 3.17 -20.06
C LEU A 36 4.67 3.60 -21.12
N LEU A 37 4.18 3.79 -22.34
CA LEU A 37 5.00 4.14 -23.50
C LEU A 37 5.36 5.63 -23.52
N ASP A 38 6.49 5.96 -24.15
CA ASP A 38 6.98 7.33 -24.36
C ASP A 38 7.12 8.15 -23.07
N HIS A 39 7.54 7.48 -21.98
CA HIS A 39 7.83 8.11 -20.70
C HIS A 39 9.17 7.60 -20.17
N ARG A 40 9.93 8.49 -19.52
CA ARG A 40 11.11 8.11 -18.74
C ARG A 40 10.80 8.15 -17.25
N TRP A 41 11.33 7.17 -16.53
CA TRP A 41 11.33 7.15 -15.08
C TRP A 41 12.50 7.98 -14.54
N GLN A 42 12.27 8.70 -13.44
CA GLN A 42 13.31 9.47 -12.75
C GLN A 42 12.98 9.66 -11.26
N ILE A 43 13.97 10.08 -10.47
CA ILE A 43 13.72 10.68 -9.16
C ILE A 43 13.64 12.19 -9.30
N ASN A 44 12.56 12.78 -8.80
CA ASN A 44 12.39 14.23 -8.81
C ASN A 44 13.20 14.94 -7.73
N SER A 45 13.23 16.28 -7.81
CA SER A 45 13.89 17.16 -6.85
C SER A 45 13.38 17.05 -5.41
N ARG A 46 12.23 16.39 -5.16
CA ARG A 46 11.73 16.08 -3.81
C ARG A 46 12.22 14.74 -3.26
N GLY A 47 12.87 13.94 -4.10
CA GLY A 47 13.43 12.63 -3.78
C GLY A 47 12.45 11.47 -3.90
N PHE A 48 11.43 11.60 -4.75
CA PHE A 48 10.42 10.57 -5.04
C PHE A 48 10.36 10.25 -6.54
N ALA A 49 9.90 9.06 -6.91
CA ALA A 49 9.76 8.67 -8.31
C ALA A 49 8.77 9.54 -9.06
N ASN A 50 9.11 9.87 -10.30
CA ASN A 50 8.25 10.56 -11.23
C ASN A 50 8.41 9.92 -12.61
N VAL A 51 7.40 10.07 -13.45
CA VAL A 51 7.52 9.81 -14.89
C VAL A 51 7.32 11.10 -15.65
N ILE A 52 8.09 11.29 -16.71
CA ILE A 52 7.92 12.44 -17.59
C ILE A 52 7.87 11.99 -19.05
N PRO A 53 7.11 12.68 -19.91
CA PRO A 53 7.10 12.37 -21.34
C PRO A 53 8.50 12.38 -21.93
N CYS A 54 8.86 11.31 -22.63
CA CYS A 54 10.15 11.14 -23.27
C CYS A 54 10.05 10.05 -24.34
N SER A 55 10.00 10.45 -25.61
CA SER A 55 9.78 9.51 -26.71
C SER A 55 10.90 8.47 -26.81
N GLY A 56 10.53 7.21 -27.08
CA GLY A 56 11.46 6.09 -27.17
C GLY A 56 11.86 5.48 -25.82
N TYR A 57 11.37 6.03 -24.71
CA TYR A 57 11.53 5.45 -23.37
C TYR A 57 10.21 4.85 -22.90
N ASN A 58 10.31 3.79 -22.11
CA ASN A 58 9.16 3.09 -21.59
C ASN A 58 9.33 2.82 -20.09
N VAL A 59 8.23 2.90 -19.33
CA VAL A 59 8.23 2.64 -17.89
C VAL A 59 7.39 1.41 -17.60
N HIS A 60 7.98 0.41 -16.95
CA HIS A 60 7.23 -0.73 -16.46
C HIS A 60 6.62 -0.43 -15.09
N GLY A 61 5.43 -0.97 -14.86
CA GLY A 61 4.72 -0.82 -13.59
C GLY A 61 3.65 -1.89 -13.39
N LEU A 62 2.95 -1.79 -12.26
CA LEU A 62 1.83 -2.65 -11.90
C LEU A 62 0.52 -1.87 -12.06
N VAL A 63 -0.52 -2.55 -12.53
CA VAL A 63 -1.87 -1.99 -12.64
C VAL A 63 -2.75 -2.62 -11.58
N TYR A 64 -3.49 -1.75 -10.90
CA TYR A 64 -4.51 -2.12 -9.92
C TYR A 64 -5.85 -1.54 -10.34
N GLN A 65 -6.92 -2.21 -9.95
CA GLN A 65 -8.25 -1.62 -9.89
C GLN A 65 -8.42 -1.02 -8.49
N VAL A 66 -8.90 0.23 -8.41
CA VAL A 66 -9.12 0.95 -7.15
C VAL A 66 -10.54 1.46 -7.07
N SER A 67 -11.16 1.34 -5.89
CA SER A 67 -12.47 1.92 -5.61
C SER A 67 -12.38 3.45 -5.50
N VAL A 68 -13.53 4.13 -5.55
CA VAL A 68 -13.58 5.60 -5.38
C VAL A 68 -12.98 6.04 -4.04
N ASP A 69 -13.22 5.27 -2.97
CA ASP A 69 -12.67 5.57 -1.65
C ASP A 69 -11.15 5.36 -1.60
N ASP A 70 -10.65 4.33 -2.28
CA ASP A 70 -9.22 4.06 -2.41
C ASP A 70 -8.50 5.08 -3.29
N GLU A 71 -9.14 5.55 -4.36
CA GLU A 71 -8.63 6.69 -5.16
C GLU A 71 -8.54 7.95 -4.30
N ALA A 72 -9.57 8.26 -3.49
CA ALA A 72 -9.53 9.42 -2.59
C ALA A 72 -8.41 9.30 -1.53
N ARG A 73 -8.08 8.07 -1.08
CA ARG A 73 -6.91 7.82 -0.23
C ARG A 73 -5.59 8.05 -0.97
N LEU A 74 -5.49 7.61 -2.23
CA LEU A 74 -4.33 7.89 -3.08
C LEU A 74 -4.16 9.39 -3.29
N ASP A 75 -5.21 10.13 -3.62
CA ASP A 75 -5.15 11.58 -3.83
C ASP A 75 -4.55 12.33 -2.63
N ARG A 76 -4.84 11.88 -1.40
CA ARG A 76 -4.22 12.41 -0.17
C ARG A 76 -2.75 12.00 -0.05
N ASN A 77 -2.44 10.73 -0.29
CA ASN A 77 -1.09 10.18 -0.16
C ASN A 77 -0.11 10.74 -1.21
N GLU A 78 -0.58 10.97 -2.43
CA GLU A 78 0.18 11.55 -3.53
C GLU A 78 0.20 13.09 -3.46
N GLY A 79 -0.50 13.69 -2.49
CA GLY A 79 -0.47 15.12 -2.23
C GLY A 79 -1.09 15.96 -3.35
N VAL A 80 -2.17 15.49 -3.97
CA VAL A 80 -2.85 16.16 -5.10
C VAL A 80 -3.29 17.57 -4.72
N HIS A 81 -3.90 17.72 -3.55
CA HIS A 81 -4.35 19.02 -3.02
C HIS A 81 -3.19 20.01 -2.82
N SER A 82 -1.98 19.51 -2.58
CA SER A 82 -0.76 20.34 -2.41
C SER A 82 0.02 20.58 -3.71
N GLY A 83 -0.45 20.02 -4.84
CA GLY A 83 0.26 20.07 -6.11
C GLY A 83 1.56 19.28 -6.14
N ALA A 84 1.69 18.26 -5.27
CA ALA A 84 2.85 17.36 -5.25
C ALA A 84 2.89 16.51 -6.53
N TYR A 85 1.76 15.87 -6.81
CA TYR A 85 1.44 15.16 -8.04
C TYR A 85 0.08 15.62 -8.55
N THR A 86 -0.18 15.38 -9.83
CA THR A 86 -1.46 15.60 -10.49
C THR A 86 -1.95 14.29 -11.09
N LYS A 87 -3.27 14.10 -11.13
CA LYS A 87 -3.88 12.99 -11.85
C LYS A 87 -3.74 13.21 -13.35
N SER A 88 -3.26 12.19 -14.05
CA SER A 88 -3.21 12.13 -15.51
C SER A 88 -3.72 10.77 -15.96
N TYR A 89 -4.28 10.70 -17.17
CA TYR A 89 -4.86 9.48 -17.71
C TYR A 89 -4.15 9.10 -19.00
N HIS A 90 -3.55 7.92 -19.03
CA HIS A 90 -2.72 7.47 -20.13
C HIS A 90 -3.19 6.12 -20.69
N SER A 91 -2.74 5.84 -21.90
CA SER A 91 -2.81 4.49 -22.45
C SER A 91 -1.57 3.70 -22.01
N VAL A 92 -1.77 2.46 -21.60
CA VAL A 92 -0.70 1.52 -21.24
C VAL A 92 -0.85 0.23 -22.03
N VAL A 93 0.25 -0.46 -22.26
CA VAL A 93 0.23 -1.85 -22.76
C VAL A 93 0.09 -2.76 -21.54
N LEU A 94 -1.12 -3.26 -21.29
CA LEU A 94 -1.44 -4.12 -20.15
C LEU A 94 -1.26 -5.59 -20.52
N HIS A 95 -0.47 -6.29 -19.71
CA HIS A 95 -0.39 -7.74 -19.67
C HIS A 95 -1.17 -8.20 -18.44
N GLU A 96 -2.43 -8.56 -18.64
CA GLU A 96 -3.31 -9.04 -17.58
C GLU A 96 -2.69 -10.26 -16.90
N ALA A 97 -2.72 -10.27 -15.58
CA ALA A 97 -2.28 -11.42 -14.81
C ALA A 97 -3.21 -12.61 -15.10
N VAL A 98 -2.71 -13.83 -14.94
CA VAL A 98 -3.57 -15.01 -14.93
C VAL A 98 -4.59 -14.90 -13.80
N GLU A 99 -5.72 -15.59 -13.94
CA GLU A 99 -6.88 -15.48 -13.04
C GLU A 99 -6.50 -15.72 -11.56
N ASP A 100 -5.59 -16.66 -11.29
CA ASP A 100 -5.11 -16.96 -9.94
C ASP A 100 -4.34 -15.82 -9.25
N LEU A 101 -3.78 -14.88 -10.03
CA LEU A 101 -3.08 -13.70 -9.50
C LEU A 101 -3.99 -12.47 -9.49
N GLN A 102 -5.09 -12.49 -10.22
CA GLN A 102 -6.13 -11.48 -10.15
C GLN A 102 -6.85 -11.66 -8.82
N LEU A 103 -6.37 -11.01 -7.77
CA LEU A 103 -6.89 -11.12 -6.41
C LEU A 103 -6.89 -9.73 -5.74
N PRO A 104 -7.73 -9.54 -4.70
CA PRO A 104 -7.58 -8.40 -3.81
C PRO A 104 -6.14 -8.30 -3.30
N THR A 105 -5.50 -7.14 -3.43
CA THR A 105 -4.08 -6.93 -3.12
C THR A 105 -3.72 -7.38 -1.70
N ARG A 106 -4.66 -7.22 -0.76
CA ARG A 106 -4.53 -7.68 0.63
C ARG A 106 -4.27 -9.19 0.78
N TYR A 107 -4.70 -10.02 -0.15
CA TYR A 107 -4.44 -11.47 -0.11
C TYR A 107 -3.06 -11.84 -0.64
N LEU A 108 -2.49 -11.03 -1.53
CA LEU A 108 -1.13 -11.23 -2.03
C LEU A 108 -0.07 -10.94 -0.95
N VAL A 109 -0.42 -10.21 0.12
CA VAL A 109 0.52 -9.81 1.18
C VAL A 109 0.38 -10.61 2.48
N GLN A 110 -0.70 -11.36 2.65
CA GLN A 110 -0.95 -12.18 3.84
C GLN A 110 -0.25 -13.53 3.74
N ASP A 111 0.40 -13.98 4.82
CA ASP A 111 0.95 -15.33 4.98
C ASP A 111 1.79 -15.86 3.80
N GLY A 112 2.62 -15.01 3.19
CA GLY A 112 3.41 -15.37 2.00
C GLY A 112 2.57 -15.54 0.74
N GLY A 113 1.44 -14.83 0.67
CA GLY A 113 0.41 -14.98 -0.37
C GLY A 113 0.93 -14.82 -1.78
N LEU A 114 1.85 -13.88 -2.03
CA LEU A 114 2.45 -13.68 -3.34
C LEU A 114 3.23 -14.92 -3.81
N ASP A 115 4.12 -15.45 -2.96
CA ASP A 115 4.92 -16.63 -3.31
C ASP A 115 4.02 -17.86 -3.52
N LYS A 116 2.99 -18.02 -2.67
CA LYS A 116 1.99 -19.09 -2.82
C LYS A 116 1.23 -18.97 -4.14
N ALA A 117 0.75 -17.78 -4.47
CA ALA A 117 -0.02 -17.55 -5.69
C ALA A 117 0.85 -17.75 -6.94
N VAL A 118 2.08 -17.24 -6.96
CA VAL A 118 3.02 -17.45 -8.06
C VAL A 118 3.42 -18.92 -8.20
N ASN A 119 3.63 -19.63 -7.09
CA ASN A 119 3.94 -21.06 -7.14
C ASN A 119 2.75 -21.91 -7.60
N ALA A 120 1.52 -21.53 -7.23
CA ALA A 120 0.30 -22.17 -7.73
C ALA A 120 0.16 -22.03 -9.26
N VAL A 121 0.41 -20.83 -9.79
CA VAL A 121 0.43 -20.59 -11.25
C VAL A 121 1.49 -21.45 -11.93
N ARG A 122 2.69 -21.53 -11.35
CA ARG A 122 3.80 -22.35 -11.90
C ARG A 122 3.49 -23.85 -11.87
N SER A 123 2.83 -24.36 -10.83
CA SER A 123 2.51 -25.79 -10.71
C SER A 123 1.29 -26.20 -11.54
N GLY A 124 0.33 -25.29 -11.77
CA GLY A 124 -0.83 -25.50 -12.64
C GLY A 124 -0.52 -25.37 -14.13
N SER A 125 0.51 -24.59 -14.51
CA SER A 125 0.92 -24.38 -15.90
C SER A 125 1.70 -25.58 -16.44
N ARG A 126 1.00 -26.62 -16.91
CA ARG A 126 1.59 -27.81 -17.54
C ARG A 126 2.00 -27.65 -19.00
N SER A 127 1.92 -26.43 -19.55
CA SER A 127 2.41 -26.09 -20.88
C SER A 127 2.67 -24.60 -20.91
N HIS A 128 3.79 -24.23 -21.55
CA HIS A 128 4.24 -22.86 -21.78
C HIS A 128 3.22 -22.13 -22.68
N GLU A 129 2.08 -21.72 -22.13
CA GLU A 129 1.16 -20.82 -22.81
C GLU A 129 1.97 -19.56 -23.16
N PRO A 130 2.04 -19.17 -24.44
CA PRO A 130 2.77 -17.99 -24.84
C PRO A 130 2.23 -16.81 -24.05
N GLU A 131 3.13 -15.97 -23.54
CA GLU A 131 2.77 -14.78 -22.80
C GLU A 131 1.69 -14.02 -23.56
N ARG A 132 0.51 -13.85 -22.94
CA ARG A 132 -0.63 -13.21 -23.60
C ARG A 132 -0.17 -11.85 -24.11
N GLN A 133 -0.38 -11.63 -25.41
CA GLN A 133 -0.02 -10.37 -26.07
C GLN A 133 -0.64 -9.21 -25.29
N GLY A 134 0.19 -8.23 -24.94
CA GLY A 134 -0.25 -7.05 -24.20
C GLY A 134 -1.34 -6.29 -24.99
N LYS A 135 -2.37 -5.84 -24.28
CA LYS A 135 -3.49 -5.08 -24.85
C LYS A 135 -3.36 -3.61 -24.47
N ILE A 136 -3.61 -2.72 -25.41
CA ILE A 136 -3.69 -1.29 -25.11
C ILE A 136 -4.93 -1.05 -24.24
N ARG A 137 -4.71 -0.48 -23.06
CA ARG A 137 -5.76 -0.02 -22.15
C ARG A 137 -5.65 1.48 -21.99
N SER A 138 -6.67 2.20 -22.43
CA SER A 138 -6.79 3.64 -22.28
C SER A 138 -7.42 4.03 -20.95
N ASN A 139 -7.32 5.31 -20.60
CA ASN A 139 -7.91 5.89 -19.38
C ASN A 139 -7.39 5.26 -18.07
N VAL A 140 -6.10 4.92 -18.04
CA VAL A 140 -5.44 4.42 -16.82
C VAL A 140 -4.86 5.60 -16.05
N LEU A 141 -5.23 5.72 -14.78
CA LEU A 141 -4.79 6.76 -13.86
C LEU A 141 -3.30 6.62 -13.57
N VAL A 142 -2.57 7.71 -13.72
CA VAL A 142 -1.15 7.87 -13.40
C VAL A 142 -1.01 9.16 -12.59
N TYR A 143 -0.39 9.08 -11.41
CA TYR A 143 0.04 10.27 -10.68
C TYR A 143 1.41 10.68 -11.22
N LEU A 144 1.56 11.90 -11.73
CA LEU A 144 2.84 12.45 -12.18
C LEU A 144 3.01 13.89 -11.68
N SER A 145 4.24 14.39 -11.64
CA SER A 145 4.53 15.76 -11.21
C SER A 145 5.11 16.59 -12.34
N SER A 146 4.37 17.59 -12.81
CA SER A 146 4.88 18.61 -13.74
C SER A 146 5.72 19.67 -13.02
N ARG A 147 5.38 19.98 -11.75
CA ARG A 147 6.06 21.00 -10.93
C ARG A 147 7.45 20.55 -10.44
N TYR A 148 7.61 19.27 -10.15
CA TYR A 148 8.86 18.68 -9.68
C TYR A 148 9.42 17.74 -10.75
N SER A 149 9.77 18.29 -11.92
CA SER A 149 10.33 17.56 -13.06
C SER A 149 11.86 17.57 -13.12
N GLN A 150 12.51 18.40 -12.31
CA GLN A 150 13.95 18.43 -12.13
C GLN A 150 14.44 17.13 -11.49
N TRP A 151 15.61 16.64 -11.91
CA TRP A 151 16.27 15.47 -11.31
C TRP A 151 16.65 15.73 -9.86
N GLY A 152 16.59 14.71 -9.01
CA GLY A 152 17.00 14.77 -7.61
C GLY A 152 17.52 13.44 -7.07
N ALA A 153 17.98 13.45 -5.82
CA ALA A 153 18.44 12.27 -5.11
C ALA A 153 17.30 11.62 -4.31
N ALA A 154 17.21 10.29 -4.34
CA ALA A 154 16.19 9.56 -3.61
C ALA A 154 16.39 9.71 -2.10
N ARG A 155 15.28 9.89 -1.36
CA ARG A 155 15.33 9.88 0.11
C ARG A 155 15.63 8.49 0.64
N ASP A 156 16.33 8.42 1.76
CA ASP A 156 16.75 7.16 2.38
C ASP A 156 15.56 6.22 2.65
N GLU A 157 14.51 6.72 3.28
CA GLU A 157 13.29 5.96 3.57
C GLU A 157 12.52 5.59 2.30
N TYR A 158 12.70 6.34 1.22
CA TYR A 158 12.08 6.04 -0.07
C TYR A 158 12.78 4.90 -0.79
N VAL A 159 14.11 4.86 -0.72
CA VAL A 159 14.93 3.78 -1.28
C VAL A 159 14.52 2.43 -0.70
N ASP A 160 14.24 2.35 0.60
CA ASP A 160 13.82 1.10 1.24
C ASP A 160 12.46 0.61 0.72
N ARG A 161 11.49 1.51 0.58
CA ARG A 161 10.16 1.18 0.03
C ARG A 161 10.23 0.78 -1.43
N MET A 162 11.05 1.48 -2.22
CA MET A 162 11.29 1.12 -3.61
C MET A 162 11.96 -0.25 -3.73
N ASN A 163 12.93 -0.57 -2.87
CA ASN A 163 13.58 -1.89 -2.85
C ASN A 163 12.59 -3.02 -2.52
N CYS A 164 11.60 -2.79 -1.66
CA CYS A 164 10.49 -3.73 -1.47
C CYS A 164 9.64 -3.86 -2.74
N GLY A 165 9.24 -2.73 -3.35
CA GLY A 165 8.42 -2.73 -4.55
C GLY A 165 9.10 -3.37 -5.77
N ILE A 166 10.40 -3.19 -5.96
CA ILE A 166 11.16 -3.83 -7.03
C ILE A 166 11.10 -5.36 -6.89
N ARG A 167 11.23 -5.89 -5.67
CA ARG A 167 11.15 -7.34 -5.43
C ARG A 167 9.77 -7.88 -5.81
N ASP A 168 8.70 -7.26 -5.32
CA ASP A 168 7.33 -7.69 -5.64
C ASP A 168 7.05 -7.61 -7.14
N ALA A 169 7.46 -6.52 -7.78
CA ALA A 169 7.26 -6.30 -9.21
C ALA A 169 8.00 -7.32 -10.08
N VAL A 170 9.24 -7.67 -9.73
CA VAL A 170 10.00 -8.75 -10.41
C VAL A 170 9.33 -10.09 -10.20
N THR A 171 8.87 -10.41 -8.98
CA THR A 171 8.11 -11.64 -8.69
C THR A 171 6.82 -11.72 -9.52
N LEU A 172 6.18 -10.58 -9.79
CA LEU A 172 5.00 -10.45 -10.66
C LEU A 172 5.32 -10.39 -12.17
N GLY A 173 6.58 -10.58 -12.56
CA GLY A 173 6.99 -10.71 -13.95
C GLY A 173 7.36 -9.41 -14.66
N ILE A 174 7.59 -8.30 -13.94
CA ILE A 174 8.28 -7.16 -14.54
C ILE A 174 9.75 -7.57 -14.79
N PRO A 175 10.30 -7.33 -16.00
CA PRO A 175 11.68 -7.69 -16.32
C PRO A 175 12.67 -7.03 -15.35
N SER A 176 13.64 -7.80 -14.85
CA SER A 176 14.64 -7.30 -13.89
C SER A 176 15.58 -6.28 -14.53
N ASP A 177 15.92 -6.44 -15.81
CA ASP A 177 16.75 -5.54 -16.60
C ASP A 177 16.17 -4.12 -16.68
N PHE A 178 14.85 -3.96 -16.72
CA PHE A 178 14.21 -2.65 -16.59
C PHE A 178 14.65 -1.95 -15.29
N PHE A 179 14.58 -2.65 -14.15
CA PHE A 179 14.98 -2.07 -12.88
C PHE A 179 16.49 -1.83 -12.80
N GLU A 180 17.30 -2.79 -13.25
CA GLU A 180 18.76 -2.68 -13.22
C GLU A 180 19.27 -1.51 -14.09
N ASN A 181 18.69 -1.31 -15.27
CA ASN A 181 19.13 -0.26 -16.20
C ASN A 181 18.50 1.10 -15.90
N THR A 182 17.25 1.13 -15.42
CA THR A 182 16.47 2.39 -15.30
C THR A 182 16.38 2.91 -13.86
N VAL A 183 16.17 2.01 -12.89
CA VAL A 183 15.77 2.39 -11.52
C VAL A 183 16.95 2.32 -10.54
N ARG A 184 17.79 1.27 -10.64
CA ARG A 184 18.94 1.06 -9.75
C ARG A 184 19.96 2.19 -9.70
N PRO A 185 20.25 2.93 -10.80
CA PRO A 185 21.14 4.08 -10.72
C PRO A 185 20.71 5.13 -9.67
N SER A 186 19.40 5.25 -9.41
CA SER A 186 18.86 6.17 -8.39
C SER A 186 18.38 5.47 -7.11
N ILE A 187 18.14 4.16 -7.14
CA ILE A 187 17.66 3.33 -6.02
C ILE A 187 18.67 2.19 -5.77
N PRO A 188 19.79 2.47 -5.10
CA PRO A 188 20.80 1.45 -4.84
C PRO A 188 20.29 0.39 -3.88
N LEU A 189 20.76 -0.85 -4.06
CA LEU A 189 20.66 -1.87 -3.03
C LEU A 189 21.47 -1.44 -1.81
N ARG A 190 20.88 -1.47 -0.62
CA ARG A 190 21.67 -1.28 0.60
C ARG A 190 22.49 -2.54 0.83
N SER A 191 23.81 -2.41 0.89
CA SER A 191 24.66 -3.47 1.42
C SER A 191 24.28 -3.75 2.88
N ALA A 192 24.33 -5.02 3.28
CA ALA A 192 23.96 -5.47 4.63
C ALA A 192 24.70 -4.72 5.76
N SER A 193 25.87 -4.12 5.46
CA SER A 193 26.72 -3.41 6.42
C SER A 193 26.11 -2.12 6.98
N ARG A 194 25.30 -1.37 6.21
CA ARG A 194 24.71 -0.10 6.70
C ARG A 194 23.56 -0.30 7.69
N ARG A 195 22.87 -1.44 7.62
CA ARG A 195 21.77 -1.77 8.54
C ARG A 195 22.28 -2.04 9.96
N SER A 196 23.40 -2.77 10.05
CA SER A 196 24.12 -3.00 11.31
C SER A 196 24.63 -1.69 11.94
N GLN A 197 25.16 -0.75 11.15
CA GLN A 197 25.63 0.53 11.69
C GLN A 197 24.50 1.39 12.25
N ARG A 198 23.33 1.46 11.61
CA ARG A 198 22.18 2.22 12.13
C ARG A 198 21.58 1.59 13.39
N GLU A 199 21.47 0.27 13.45
CA GLU A 199 20.98 -0.43 14.65
C GLU A 199 21.91 -0.24 15.85
N ASP A 200 23.22 -0.27 15.61
CA ASP A 200 24.24 -0.07 16.65
C ASP A 200 24.30 1.40 17.12
N GLN A 201 24.09 2.35 16.21
CA GLN A 201 24.03 3.78 16.53
C GLN A 201 22.74 4.13 17.31
N THR A 202 21.61 3.52 16.96
CA THR A 202 20.33 3.68 17.68
C THR A 202 20.44 3.08 19.08
N ARG A 203 21.02 1.88 19.23
CA ARG A 203 21.29 1.26 20.55
C ARG A 203 22.24 2.08 21.41
N ARG A 204 23.28 2.71 20.81
CA ARG A 204 24.20 3.61 21.52
C ARG A 204 23.49 4.87 22.03
N THR A 205 22.61 5.48 21.23
CA THR A 205 21.86 6.66 21.67
C THR A 205 20.88 6.35 22.81
N THR A 206 20.20 5.20 22.78
CA THR A 206 19.28 4.79 23.87
C THR A 206 20.05 4.51 25.17
N ARG A 207 21.22 3.87 25.10
CA ARG A 207 22.08 3.64 26.27
C ARG A 207 22.63 4.95 26.88
N GLN A 208 22.92 5.95 26.05
CA GLN A 208 23.38 7.26 26.53
C GLN A 208 22.28 8.08 27.22
N SER A 209 21.03 7.96 26.77
CA SER A 209 19.89 8.61 27.44
C SER A 209 19.58 7.98 28.80
N ASP A 210 19.72 6.65 28.93
CA ASP A 210 19.50 5.95 30.20
C ASP A 210 20.57 6.29 31.24
N HIS A 211 21.83 6.45 30.83
CA HIS A 211 22.91 6.85 31.73
C HIS A 211 22.82 8.30 32.20
N ARG A 212 22.29 9.23 31.40
CA ARG A 212 22.08 10.62 31.84
C ARG A 212 20.92 10.78 32.83
N ARG A 213 19.96 9.85 32.82
CA ARG A 213 18.80 9.89 33.74
C ARG A 213 19.10 9.29 35.12
N ALA A 214 20.19 8.53 35.25
CA ALA A 214 20.64 7.90 36.50
C ALA A 214 21.62 8.76 37.32
N SER A 215 22.07 9.91 36.82
CA SER A 215 23.13 10.72 37.44
C SER A 215 22.68 12.07 38.00
N SER A 216 21.38 12.27 38.23
CA SER A 216 20.85 13.50 38.85
C SER A 216 19.89 13.18 39.98
N ASP A 217 20.42 12.76 41.13
CA ASP A 217 19.79 12.93 42.44
C ASP A 217 20.86 12.79 43.55
N PRO A 218 21.20 13.84 44.31
CA PRO A 218 21.89 13.69 45.58
C PRO A 218 20.86 13.52 46.71
N GLU A 219 20.81 12.33 47.30
CA GLU A 219 19.99 12.03 48.49
C GLU A 219 20.40 12.90 49.69
N ASP A 220 19.45 13.66 50.25
CA ASP A 220 19.56 14.38 51.53
C ASP A 220 19.08 13.48 52.70
N PRO A 221 19.97 13.09 53.64
CA PRO A 221 19.64 12.09 54.65
C PRO A 221 19.13 12.73 55.96
N ARG A 222 17.99 13.45 55.95
CA ARG A 222 17.32 13.86 57.19
C ARG A 222 15.80 13.89 57.11
N ARG A 223 15.14 12.73 57.13
CA ARG A 223 13.78 12.62 57.70
C ARG A 223 13.42 11.21 58.14
N ARG A 224 13.89 10.83 59.33
CA ARG A 224 13.33 9.71 60.09
C ARG A 224 12.42 10.25 61.19
N ARG A 225 11.26 9.59 61.32
CA ARG A 225 10.27 9.58 62.42
C ARG A 225 9.03 10.47 62.24
N ARG A 226 7.91 9.82 61.95
CA ARG A 226 6.97 9.41 63.01
C ARG A 226 6.04 8.26 62.58
N ARG A 227 6.06 7.22 63.42
CA ARG A 227 5.00 6.22 63.72
C ARG A 227 3.59 6.84 63.64
N SER A 228 2.47 6.15 63.41
CA SER A 228 2.05 4.75 63.42
C SER A 228 0.53 4.76 63.25
N SER A 229 -0.06 3.88 62.43
CA SER A 229 -1.33 3.17 62.69
C SER A 229 -1.91 2.58 61.40
N SER A 230 -1.90 1.27 61.31
CA SER A 230 -2.88 0.46 60.57
C SER A 230 -4.01 0.05 61.56
N PRO A 231 -5.13 -0.58 61.17
CA PRO A 231 -5.56 -1.02 59.83
C PRO A 231 -7.04 -0.68 59.50
N GLN A 232 -7.48 -0.79 58.24
CA GLN A 232 -8.72 -1.54 57.92
C GLN A 232 -8.94 -1.74 56.42
N ARG A 233 -9.18 -3.01 56.09
CA ARG A 233 -9.72 -3.52 54.83
C ARG A 233 -11.15 -3.02 54.62
N ARG A 234 -11.50 -2.66 53.38
CA ARG A 234 -12.84 -2.92 52.83
C ARG A 234 -12.71 -3.44 51.39
N ALA A 235 -13.23 -4.64 51.21
CA ALA A 235 -13.48 -5.29 49.95
C ALA A 235 -14.71 -4.68 49.27
N TRP A 236 -14.71 -4.62 47.94
CA TRP A 236 -15.93 -4.70 47.14
C TRP A 236 -15.66 -5.69 46.00
N GLY A 237 -16.38 -6.81 46.05
CA GLY A 237 -16.49 -7.78 44.98
C GLY A 237 -17.79 -7.58 44.19
N THR A 238 -17.75 -8.09 42.97
CA THR A 238 -18.83 -8.74 42.21
C THR A 238 -20.15 -8.01 41.97
N ALA A 239 -20.54 -7.89 40.70
CA ALA A 239 -21.78 -8.52 40.24
C ALA A 239 -21.87 -8.63 38.70
N PHE A 240 -22.37 -9.78 38.29
CA PHE A 240 -22.60 -10.32 36.95
C PHE A 240 -24.11 -10.58 36.86
N GLN A 241 -24.82 -10.09 35.83
CA GLN A 241 -26.09 -10.66 35.29
C GLN A 241 -26.62 -9.71 34.19
N ARG A 242 -26.70 -10.13 32.92
CA ARG A 242 -27.78 -10.90 32.27
C ARG A 242 -29.18 -10.40 32.67
N HIS A 243 -29.98 -9.96 31.69
CA HIS A 243 -31.27 -10.58 31.35
C HIS A 243 -31.83 -9.98 30.04
N ALA A 244 -32.66 -10.78 29.38
CA ALA A 244 -33.13 -10.64 28.01
C ALA A 244 -34.62 -10.28 27.93
N SER A 245 -35.04 -9.96 26.70
CA SER A 245 -36.38 -10.13 26.10
C SER A 245 -37.48 -9.14 26.49
N THR A 246 -38.15 -8.57 25.46
CA THR A 246 -39.63 -8.66 25.29
C THR A 246 -40.02 -8.28 23.84
N LEU A 247 -41.02 -9.00 23.35
CA LEU A 247 -41.64 -9.01 22.02
C LEU A 247 -42.48 -7.77 21.68
N GLY A 248 -42.70 -7.54 20.37
CA GLY A 248 -43.77 -6.70 19.83
C GLY A 248 -44.15 -7.13 18.41
N ARG A 249 -45.43 -7.47 18.21
CA ARG A 249 -46.06 -8.13 17.06
C ARG A 249 -46.56 -7.15 15.97
N GLY A 250 -46.80 -7.70 14.77
CA GLY A 250 -47.81 -7.25 13.79
C GLY A 250 -47.19 -6.59 12.54
N ILE A 251 -47.64 -6.79 11.29
CA ILE A 251 -48.95 -7.16 10.75
C ILE A 251 -48.76 -7.72 9.31
N VAL A 252 -49.43 -8.85 9.05
CA VAL A 252 -50.16 -9.35 7.85
C VAL A 252 -49.66 -9.05 6.41
N PHE A 253 -49.48 -10.15 5.67
CA PHE A 253 -49.46 -10.30 4.20
C PHE A 253 -50.88 -10.47 3.64
N ASN A 254 -51.22 -9.88 2.48
CA ASN A 254 -51.79 -10.60 1.33
C ASN A 254 -51.89 -9.73 0.04
N PRO A 255 -52.04 -10.34 -1.15
CA PRO A 255 -51.60 -9.82 -2.45
C PRO A 255 -52.76 -9.43 -3.39
N THR A 256 -52.45 -8.83 -4.55
CA THR A 256 -53.14 -9.05 -5.85
C THR A 256 -52.45 -8.27 -6.98
N SER A 257 -52.24 -8.95 -8.10
CA SER A 257 -51.73 -8.47 -9.41
C SER A 257 -52.84 -7.76 -10.23
N PRO A 258 -52.72 -7.59 -11.57
CA PRO A 258 -51.87 -6.69 -12.35
C PRO A 258 -52.72 -5.74 -13.24
N VAL A 259 -52.16 -4.63 -13.78
CA VAL A 259 -52.74 -3.98 -14.97
C VAL A 259 -51.64 -3.51 -15.93
N ASN A 260 -51.90 -3.81 -17.19
CA ASN A 260 -51.07 -3.73 -18.38
C ASN A 260 -51.43 -2.46 -19.20
N VAL A 261 -50.55 -2.11 -20.14
CA VAL A 261 -50.77 -1.28 -21.35
C VAL A 261 -50.94 0.25 -21.18
N LYS A 262 -49.97 1.01 -21.72
CA LYS A 262 -50.16 1.83 -22.95
C LYS A 262 -48.88 2.54 -23.39
N THR A 263 -48.39 2.08 -24.54
CA THR A 263 -47.69 2.83 -25.56
C THR A 263 -48.38 4.16 -25.88
N LYS A 264 -47.60 5.23 -26.08
CA LYS A 264 -47.96 6.33 -26.98
C LYS A 264 -46.73 7.14 -27.38
N ARG A 265 -46.46 7.03 -28.69
CA ARG A 265 -45.79 7.96 -29.63
C ARG A 265 -44.32 8.30 -29.44
#